data_AF-A0A6P1Y1A1-F1
#
_entry.id   AF-A0A6P1Y1A1-F1
#
_cell.length_a   1.000
_cell.length_b   1.000
_cell.length_c   1.000
_cell.angle_alpha   90.00
_cell.angle_beta   90.00
_cell.angle_gamma   90.00
#
_symmetry.space_group_name_H-M   'P 1'
#
loop_
_entity.id
_entity.type
_entity.pdbx_description
1 polymer ?
#
loop_
_entity_poly.entity_id
_entity_poly.type
_entity_poly.pdbx_seq_one_letter_code
_entity_poly.pdbx_strand_id
1 'polypeptide(L)'
;MIIIGKKKLIGAVLFSFALILATAIWGYKVGMQSSLKSDSELVLFFGFIGAGLELCLLIAMLVYAKRKESDFLMVAKAIQLNGVLSNSRAKKLGNLGATLQEALDDAYQITAQKSLKIAGLNGLVDELLLIIDRPLLVVSLTGTILNFSAKAQEKTGCKQGDALSEIAPGISLKEAIQNAALTRTAMQQDTHIVCMPVFSATGTLSFFLIDLSDQPIVSKVMENVKHLIQKTDTEKKQKKPFLKFFQKDRD
;
A
#
# COMPACT_ATOMS: atom_id res chain seq x y z
N MET A 1 -2.76 -19.31 -32.00
CA MET A 1 -4.09 -19.43 -31.37
C MET A 1 -4.93 -18.24 -31.83
N ILE A 2 -5.82 -18.42 -32.82
CA ILE A 2 -6.61 -17.30 -33.37
C ILE A 2 -7.80 -17.08 -32.44
N ILE A 3 -7.75 -16.01 -31.64
CA ILE A 3 -8.87 -15.60 -30.80
C ILE A 3 -9.87 -14.88 -31.70
N ILE A 4 -10.74 -15.65 -32.36
CA ILE A 4 -11.86 -15.08 -33.11
C ILE A 4 -12.86 -14.51 -32.11
N GLY A 5 -13.16 -13.22 -32.23
CA GLY A 5 -14.16 -12.57 -31.38
C GLY A 5 -15.53 -13.25 -31.52
N LYS A 6 -16.23 -13.44 -30.39
CA LYS A 6 -17.53 -14.13 -30.28
C LYS A 6 -18.53 -13.74 -31.38
N LYS A 7 -18.61 -12.44 -31.72
CA LYS A 7 -19.49 -11.91 -32.78
C LYS A 7 -19.08 -12.36 -34.18
N LYS A 8 -17.78 -12.41 -34.47
CA LYS A 8 -17.25 -12.87 -35.76
C LYS A 8 -17.41 -14.38 -35.93
N LEU A 9 -17.27 -15.16 -34.86
CA LEU A 9 -17.50 -16.61 -34.89
C LEU A 9 -18.97 -16.93 -35.12
N ILE A 10 -19.87 -16.29 -34.38
CA ILE A 10 -21.33 -16.44 -34.60
C ILE A 10 -21.71 -16.01 -36.03
N GLY A 11 -21.17 -14.89 -36.52
CA GLY A 11 -21.41 -14.43 -37.88
C GLY A 11 -20.92 -15.40 -38.95
N ALA A 12 -19.73 -15.97 -38.79
CA ALA A 12 -19.16 -16.94 -39.72
C ALA A 12 -19.98 -18.24 -39.78
N VAL A 13 -20.45 -18.73 -38.63
CA VAL A 13 -21.26 -19.96 -38.59
C VAL A 13 -22.68 -19.72 -39.12
N LEU A 14 -23.31 -18.57 -38.81
CA LEU A 14 -24.60 -18.23 -39.41
C LEU A 14 -24.52 -18.07 -40.93
N PHE A 15 -23.40 -17.52 -41.42
CA PHE A 15 -23.14 -17.43 -42.85
C PHE A 15 -22.95 -18.81 -43.49
N SER A 16 -22.18 -19.70 -42.84
CA SER A 16 -22.01 -21.10 -43.25
C SER A 16 -23.35 -21.84 -43.31
N PHE A 17 -24.17 -21.73 -42.26
CA PHE A 17 -25.51 -22.30 -42.20
C PHE A 17 -26.40 -21.82 -43.36
N ALA A 18 -26.40 -20.51 -43.62
CA ALA A 18 -27.15 -19.93 -44.74
C ALA A 18 -26.64 -20.43 -46.10
N LEU A 19 -25.33 -20.62 -46.24
CA LEU A 19 -24.71 -21.15 -47.46
C LEU A 19 -25.10 -22.62 -47.70
N ILE A 20 -25.13 -23.44 -46.66
CA ILE A 20 -25.56 -24.85 -46.75
C ILE A 20 -27.03 -24.94 -47.18
N LEU A 21 -27.90 -24.12 -46.60
CA LEU A 21 -29.30 -24.08 -47.01
C LEU A 21 -29.46 -23.58 -48.45
N ALA A 22 -28.76 -22.52 -48.84
CA ALA A 22 -28.83 -21.97 -50.20
C ALA A 22 -28.35 -22.99 -51.25
N THR A 23 -27.26 -23.71 -50.96
CA THR A 23 -26.72 -24.75 -51.85
C THR A 23 -27.64 -25.97 -51.94
N ALA A 24 -28.25 -26.40 -50.83
CA ALA A 24 -29.23 -27.48 -50.83
C ALA A 24 -30.51 -27.14 -51.63
N ILE A 25 -31.04 -25.92 -51.45
CA ILE A 25 -32.21 -25.43 -52.20
C ILE A 25 -31.89 -25.28 -53.69
N TRP A 26 -30.69 -24.80 -54.02
CA TRP A 26 -30.25 -24.68 -55.41
C TRP A 26 -30.08 -26.04 -56.07
N GLY A 27 -29.43 -26.99 -55.40
CA GLY A 27 -29.30 -28.38 -55.86
C GLY A 27 -30.65 -29.05 -56.09
N TYR A 28 -31.61 -28.82 -55.19
CA TYR A 28 -32.99 -29.27 -55.36
C TYR A 28 -33.65 -28.69 -56.61
N LYS A 29 -33.57 -27.36 -56.82
CA LYS A 29 -34.15 -26.69 -58.00
C LYS A 29 -33.55 -27.21 -59.31
N VAL A 30 -32.24 -27.36 -59.38
CA VAL A 30 -31.54 -27.83 -60.58
C VAL A 30 -31.90 -29.29 -60.88
N GLY A 31 -31.87 -30.16 -59.88
CA GLY A 31 -32.23 -31.57 -60.06
C GLY A 31 -33.69 -31.78 -60.48
N MET A 32 -34.61 -30.95 -59.98
CA MET A 32 -36.01 -30.93 -60.42
C MET A 32 -36.18 -30.49 -61.88
N GLN A 33 -35.36 -29.58 -62.39
CA GLN A 33 -35.37 -29.16 -63.80
C GLN A 33 -34.81 -30.23 -64.75
N SER A 34 -33.89 -31.07 -64.26
CA SER A 34 -33.25 -32.15 -65.03
C SER A 34 -33.94 -33.50 -64.90
N SER A 35 -35.20 -33.56 -64.43
CA SER A 35 -35.99 -34.79 -64.22
C SER A 35 -35.44 -35.80 -63.21
N LEU A 36 -34.46 -35.40 -62.39
CA LEU A 36 -33.82 -36.22 -61.34
C LEU A 36 -34.50 -35.99 -59.98
N LYS A 37 -35.77 -36.41 -59.87
CA LYS A 37 -36.60 -36.12 -58.69
C LYS A 37 -36.06 -36.76 -57.40
N SER A 38 -35.69 -38.04 -57.44
CA SER A 38 -35.23 -38.78 -56.25
C SER A 38 -33.90 -38.24 -55.69
N ASP A 39 -32.93 -37.96 -56.56
CA ASP A 39 -31.60 -37.49 -56.14
C ASP A 39 -31.65 -36.06 -55.60
N SER A 40 -32.53 -35.22 -56.14
CA SER A 40 -32.71 -33.85 -55.68
C SER A 40 -33.37 -33.76 -54.29
N GLU A 41 -34.32 -34.65 -53.99
CA GLU A 41 -34.91 -34.78 -52.65
C GLU A 41 -33.87 -35.26 -51.61
N LEU A 42 -32.99 -36.19 -51.98
CA LEU A 42 -31.88 -36.64 -51.12
C LEU A 42 -30.89 -35.51 -50.80
N VAL A 43 -30.51 -34.71 -51.80
CA VAL A 43 -29.62 -33.55 -51.60
C VAL A 43 -30.24 -32.54 -50.63
N LEU A 44 -31.55 -32.27 -50.77
CA LEU A 44 -32.26 -31.37 -49.85
C LEU A 44 -32.30 -31.94 -48.43
N PHE A 45 -32.61 -33.23 -48.28
CA PHE A 45 -32.68 -33.90 -46.98
C PHE A 45 -31.34 -33.89 -46.25
N PHE A 46 -30.25 -34.27 -46.93
CA PHE A 46 -28.91 -34.21 -46.34
C PHE A 46 -28.43 -32.78 -46.06
N GLY A 47 -28.82 -31.81 -46.89
CA GLY A 47 -28.58 -30.40 -46.64
C GLY A 47 -29.20 -29.91 -45.32
N PHE A 48 -30.46 -30.29 -45.06
CA PHE A 48 -31.13 -29.97 -43.79
C PHE A 48 -30.48 -30.67 -42.59
N ILE A 49 -30.08 -31.94 -42.72
CA ILE A 49 -29.37 -32.67 -41.65
C ILE A 49 -28.02 -32.00 -41.33
N GLY A 50 -27.24 -31.67 -42.36
CA GLY A 50 -25.95 -31.00 -42.20
C GLY A 50 -26.08 -29.65 -41.51
N ALA A 51 -27.04 -28.83 -41.94
CA ALA A 51 -27.34 -27.54 -41.32
C ALA A 51 -27.80 -27.69 -39.86
N GLY A 52 -28.63 -28.70 -39.56
CA GLY A 52 -29.07 -29.01 -38.20
C GLY A 52 -27.92 -29.43 -37.28
N LEU A 53 -27.00 -30.27 -37.79
CA LEU A 53 -25.84 -30.72 -37.03
C LEU A 53 -24.85 -29.57 -36.74
N GLU A 54 -24.64 -28.68 -37.70
CA GLU A 54 -23.85 -27.45 -37.52
C GLU A 54 -24.47 -26.56 -36.42
N LEU A 55 -25.78 -26.38 -36.43
CA LEU A 55 -26.50 -25.62 -35.40
C LEU A 55 -26.32 -26.24 -34.01
N CYS A 56 -26.44 -27.56 -33.88
CA CYS A 56 -26.23 -28.27 -32.62
C CYS A 56 -24.80 -28.09 -32.08
N LEU A 57 -23.78 -28.17 -32.95
CA LEU A 57 -22.39 -27.92 -32.58
C LEU A 57 -22.16 -26.50 -32.08
N LEU A 58 -22.76 -25.50 -32.73
CA LEU A 58 -22.68 -24.11 -32.29
C LEU A 58 -23.29 -23.91 -30.90
N ILE A 59 -24.47 -24.49 -30.65
CA ILE A 59 -25.13 -24.40 -29.34
C ILE A 59 -24.25 -25.03 -28.26
N ALA A 60 -23.71 -26.23 -28.51
CA ALA A 60 -22.81 -26.91 -27.57
C ALA A 60 -21.56 -26.07 -27.27
N MET A 61 -20.94 -25.48 -28.30
CA MET A 61 -19.79 -24.61 -28.14
C MET A 61 -20.11 -23.35 -27.33
N LEU A 62 -21.25 -22.70 -27.58
CA LEU A 62 -21.68 -21.52 -26.83
C LEU A 62 -21.95 -21.82 -25.35
N VAL A 63 -22.59 -22.95 -25.05
CA VAL A 63 -22.83 -23.40 -23.68
C VAL A 63 -21.50 -23.65 -22.97
N TYR A 64 -20.57 -24.34 -23.63
CA TYR A 64 -19.25 -24.62 -23.08
C TYR A 64 -18.44 -23.33 -22.82
N ALA A 65 -18.45 -22.39 -23.77
CA ALA A 65 -17.79 -21.09 -23.61
C ALA A 65 -18.39 -20.28 -22.47
N LYS A 66 -19.72 -20.22 -22.35
CA LYS A 66 -20.43 -19.55 -21.24
C LYS A 66 -20.08 -20.16 -19.88
N ARG A 67 -19.99 -21.49 -19.78
CA ARG A 67 -19.57 -22.18 -18.55
C ARG A 67 -18.15 -21.81 -18.16
N LYS A 68 -17.20 -21.86 -19.11
CA LYS A 68 -15.81 -21.44 -18.87
C LYS A 68 -15.68 -19.97 -18.48
N GLU A 69 -16.45 -19.08 -19.11
CA GLU A 69 -16.50 -17.65 -18.76
C GLU A 69 -16.99 -17.45 -17.31
N SER A 70 -18.04 -18.17 -16.91
CA SER A 70 -18.56 -18.14 -15.54
C SER A 70 -17.55 -18.67 -14.52
N ASP A 71 -16.86 -19.78 -14.83
CA ASP A 71 -15.82 -20.33 -13.96
C ASP A 71 -14.65 -19.36 -13.80
N PHE A 72 -14.24 -18.69 -14.89
CA PHE A 72 -13.20 -17.67 -14.85
C PHE A 72 -13.59 -16.45 -14.01
N LEU A 73 -14.83 -15.94 -14.18
CA LEU A 73 -15.34 -14.83 -13.37
C LEU A 73 -15.42 -15.19 -11.89
N MET A 74 -15.85 -16.41 -11.56
CA MET A 74 -15.88 -16.89 -10.18
C MET A 74 -14.48 -16.94 -9.57
N VAL A 75 -13.48 -17.40 -10.33
CA VAL A 75 -12.08 -17.43 -9.91
C VAL A 75 -11.51 -16.02 -9.74
N ALA A 76 -11.73 -15.13 -10.71
CA ALA A 76 -11.26 -13.75 -10.62
C ALA A 76 -11.84 -13.02 -9.39
N LYS A 77 -13.14 -13.22 -9.13
CA LYS A 77 -13.80 -12.66 -7.94
C LYS A 77 -13.26 -13.26 -6.64
N ALA A 78 -12.93 -14.55 -6.63
CA ALA A 78 -12.30 -15.18 -5.47
C ALA A 78 -10.91 -14.62 -5.17
N ILE A 79 -10.10 -14.37 -6.20
CA ILE A 79 -8.77 -13.75 -6.06
C ILE A 79 -8.91 -12.32 -5.54
N GLN A 80 -9.85 -11.53 -6.08
CA GLN A 80 -10.08 -10.16 -5.62
C GLN A 80 -10.51 -10.07 -4.15
N LEU A 81 -11.34 -11.01 -3.68
CA LEU A 81 -11.89 -10.97 -2.32
C LEU A 81 -10.95 -11.58 -1.28
N ASN A 82 -10.27 -12.68 -1.60
CA ASN A 82 -9.52 -13.47 -0.62
C ASN A 82 -8.01 -13.47 -0.85
N GLY A 83 -7.51 -12.95 -1.99
CA GLY A 83 -6.09 -12.96 -2.35
C GLY A 83 -5.48 -14.35 -2.60
N VAL A 84 -6.22 -15.44 -2.34
CA VAL A 84 -5.74 -16.82 -2.43
C VAL A 84 -6.68 -17.67 -3.28
N LEU A 85 -6.12 -18.44 -4.20
CA LEU A 85 -6.84 -19.38 -5.04
C LEU A 85 -6.76 -20.79 -4.43
N SER A 86 -7.89 -21.37 -4.03
CA SER A 86 -7.91 -22.77 -3.57
C SER A 86 -7.57 -23.72 -4.72
N ASN A 87 -6.75 -24.76 -4.46
CA ASN A 87 -6.38 -25.82 -5.41
C ASN A 87 -7.57 -26.37 -6.23
N SER A 88 -8.74 -26.54 -5.60
CA SER A 88 -9.95 -27.05 -6.26
C SER A 88 -10.52 -26.09 -7.32
N ARG A 89 -10.34 -24.78 -7.14
CA ARG A 89 -10.79 -23.73 -8.08
C ARG A 89 -9.77 -23.51 -9.20
N ALA A 90 -8.47 -23.61 -8.90
CA ALA A 90 -7.42 -23.62 -9.92
C ALA A 90 -7.60 -24.79 -10.89
N LYS A 91 -7.92 -25.99 -10.38
CA LYS A 91 -8.16 -27.19 -11.19
C LYS A 91 -9.31 -27.03 -12.20
N LYS A 92 -10.31 -26.19 -11.93
CA LYS A 92 -11.42 -25.90 -12.87
C LYS A 92 -10.96 -25.15 -14.12
N LEU A 93 -9.87 -24.39 -14.04
CA LEU A 93 -9.30 -23.66 -15.17
C LEU A 93 -8.29 -24.50 -15.98
N GLY A 94 -7.98 -25.72 -15.54
CA GLY A 94 -6.99 -26.58 -16.18
C GLY A 94 -5.58 -25.96 -16.11
N ASN A 95 -4.83 -26.03 -17.20
CA ASN A 95 -3.44 -25.56 -17.25
C ASN A 95 -3.29 -24.07 -16.89
N LEU A 96 -4.24 -23.24 -17.32
CA LEU A 96 -4.25 -21.80 -16.98
C LEU A 96 -4.42 -21.56 -15.47
N GLY A 97 -5.15 -22.44 -14.79
CA GLY A 97 -5.33 -22.35 -13.33
C GLY A 97 -4.07 -22.69 -12.56
N ALA A 98 -3.29 -23.67 -13.04
CA ALA A 98 -2.03 -24.05 -12.42
C ALA A 98 -0.99 -22.91 -12.52
N THR A 99 -0.79 -22.34 -13.71
CA THR A 99 0.12 -21.20 -13.90
C THR A 99 -0.32 -19.96 -13.11
N LEU A 100 -1.63 -19.71 -13.04
CA LEU A 100 -2.18 -18.61 -12.24
C LEU A 100 -1.95 -18.83 -10.75
N GLN A 101 -2.10 -20.06 -10.27
CA GLN A 101 -1.88 -20.39 -8.86
C GLN A 101 -0.40 -20.25 -8.48
N GLU A 102 0.52 -20.72 -9.32
CA GLU A 102 1.95 -20.56 -9.13
C GLU A 102 2.35 -19.08 -9.03
N ALA A 103 1.86 -18.25 -9.96
CA ALA A 103 2.13 -16.81 -9.92
C ALA A 103 1.54 -16.11 -8.67
N LEU A 104 0.38 -16.58 -8.18
CA LEU A 104 -0.22 -16.06 -6.95
C LEU A 104 0.56 -16.48 -5.70
N ASP A 105 1.01 -17.73 -5.65
CA ASP A 105 1.81 -18.26 -4.54
C ASP A 105 3.16 -17.53 -4.46
N ASP A 106 3.82 -17.29 -5.60
CA ASP A 106 5.05 -16.48 -5.66
C ASP A 106 4.81 -15.05 -5.17
N ALA A 107 3.75 -14.39 -5.64
CA ALA A 107 3.40 -13.05 -5.20
C ALA A 107 3.10 -13.00 -3.69
N TYR A 108 2.43 -14.02 -3.16
CA TYR A 108 2.15 -14.16 -1.73
C TYR A 108 3.45 -14.33 -0.94
N GLN A 109 4.35 -15.22 -1.37
CA GLN A 109 5.65 -15.42 -0.71
C GLN A 109 6.49 -14.15 -0.70
N ILE A 110 6.59 -13.44 -1.83
CA ILE A 110 7.30 -12.17 -1.91
C ILE A 110 6.71 -11.16 -0.94
N THR A 111 5.37 -11.08 -0.86
CA THR A 111 4.69 -10.17 0.06
C THR A 111 4.98 -10.54 1.52
N ALA A 112 4.88 -11.82 1.87
CA ALA A 112 5.17 -12.32 3.22
C ALA A 112 6.63 -12.04 3.62
N GLN A 113 7.59 -12.29 2.72
CA GLN A 113 9.00 -11.98 2.95
C GLN A 113 9.25 -10.48 3.12
N LYS A 114 8.61 -9.63 2.32
CA LYS A 114 8.69 -8.16 2.47
C LYS A 114 8.10 -7.70 3.81
N SER A 115 6.93 -8.21 4.18
CA SER A 115 6.30 -7.88 5.47
C SER A 115 7.17 -8.32 6.65
N LEU A 116 7.74 -9.53 6.61
CA LEU A 116 8.65 -10.01 7.65
C LEU A 116 9.92 -9.15 7.75
N LYS A 117 10.50 -8.77 6.60
CA LYS A 117 11.68 -7.88 6.56
C LYS A 117 11.36 -6.50 7.14
N ILE A 118 10.20 -5.93 6.82
CA ILE A 118 9.76 -4.63 7.37
C ILE A 118 9.56 -4.75 8.88
N ALA A 119 8.86 -5.79 9.36
CA ALA A 119 8.67 -6.02 10.79
C ALA A 119 10.00 -6.20 11.53
N GLY A 120 10.94 -6.97 10.96
CA GLY A 120 12.27 -7.17 11.54
C GLY A 120 13.11 -5.89 11.56
N LEU A 121 13.07 -5.06 10.51
CA LEU A 121 13.79 -3.78 10.48
C LEU A 121 13.19 -2.76 11.45
N ASN A 122 11.85 -2.69 11.56
CA ASN A 122 11.20 -1.83 12.55
C ASN A 122 11.58 -2.25 13.97
N GLY A 123 11.50 -3.55 14.28
CA GLY A 123 11.91 -4.07 15.59
C GLY A 123 13.38 -3.81 15.89
N LEU A 124 14.27 -3.89 14.88
CA LEU A 124 15.68 -3.52 15.05
C LEU A 124 15.86 -2.03 15.36
N VAL A 125 15.12 -1.15 14.67
CA VAL A 125 15.15 0.29 14.94
C VAL A 125 14.66 0.59 16.36
N ASP A 126 13.58 -0.05 16.80
CA ASP A 126 13.04 0.11 18.14
C ASP A 126 14.07 -0.30 19.20
N GLU A 127 14.70 -1.47 19.06
CA GLU A 127 15.76 -1.94 19.97
C GLU A 127 16.99 -1.01 19.98
N LEU A 128 17.42 -0.54 18.81
CA LEU A 128 18.54 0.40 18.73
C LEU A 128 18.23 1.73 19.43
N LEU A 129 17.02 2.27 19.25
CA LEU A 129 16.61 3.52 19.89
C LEU A 129 16.44 3.38 21.41
N LEU A 130 16.14 2.18 21.91
CA LEU A 130 16.11 1.89 23.35
C LEU A 130 17.52 1.85 23.97
N ILE A 131 18.50 1.29 23.25
CA ILE A 131 19.87 1.12 23.77
C ILE A 131 20.71 2.39 23.61
N ILE A 132 20.44 3.22 22.60
CA ILE A 132 21.22 4.43 22.35
C ILE A 132 21.04 5.46 23.46
N ASP A 133 22.15 5.82 24.09
CA ASP A 133 22.22 6.79 25.19
C ASP A 133 22.23 8.26 24.71
N ARG A 134 21.49 8.59 23.64
CA ARG A 134 21.38 9.95 23.07
C ARG A 134 19.93 10.30 22.73
N PRO A 135 19.49 11.56 22.90
CA PRO A 135 18.16 12.01 22.55
C PRO A 135 17.99 12.16 21.02
N LEU A 136 17.74 11.03 20.36
CA LEU A 136 17.46 10.94 18.93
C LEU A 136 15.95 10.96 18.62
N LEU A 137 15.57 11.65 17.56
CA LEU A 137 14.24 11.61 16.94
C LEU A 137 14.33 11.14 15.49
N VAL A 138 13.42 10.25 15.08
CA VAL A 138 13.21 9.87 13.68
C VAL A 138 12.02 10.65 13.16
N VAL A 139 12.22 11.46 12.13
CA VAL A 139 11.22 12.42 11.62
C VAL A 139 10.99 12.21 10.12
N SER A 140 9.72 12.22 9.72
CA SER A 140 9.31 12.25 8.31
C SER A 140 9.67 13.57 7.63
N LEU A 141 9.66 13.60 6.30
CA LEU A 141 9.92 14.84 5.55
C LEU A 141 8.83 15.91 5.74
N THR A 142 7.67 15.53 6.27
CA THR A 142 6.59 16.46 6.63
C THR A 142 6.73 17.01 8.05
N GLY A 143 7.74 16.58 8.81
CA GLY A 143 7.99 17.04 10.17
C GLY A 143 7.24 16.25 11.25
N THR A 144 6.58 15.14 10.91
CA THR A 144 5.93 14.25 11.88
C THR A 144 6.97 13.31 12.49
N ILE A 145 6.99 13.19 13.83
CA ILE A 145 7.85 12.26 14.55
C ILE A 145 7.31 10.84 14.38
N LEU A 146 8.16 9.97 13.84
CA LEU A 146 7.84 8.57 13.54
C LEU A 146 8.34 7.63 14.64
N ASN A 147 9.47 7.94 15.26
CA ASN A 147 10.05 7.18 16.36
C ASN A 147 11.05 8.04 17.15
N PHE A 148 11.46 7.60 18.34
CA PHE A 148 12.35 8.35 19.21
C PHE A 148 13.09 7.43 20.20
N SER A 149 14.25 7.89 20.65
CA SER A 149 15.00 7.25 21.75
C SER A 149 14.35 7.51 23.11
N ALA A 150 14.64 6.66 24.10
CA ALA A 150 14.18 6.85 25.48
C ALA A 150 14.61 8.23 26.04
N LYS A 151 15.86 8.64 25.81
CA LYS A 151 16.35 9.95 26.23
C LYS A 151 15.64 11.13 25.56
N ALA A 152 15.24 10.99 24.29
CA ALA A 152 14.49 12.05 23.63
C ALA A 152 13.12 12.20 24.29
N GLN A 153 12.45 11.10 24.62
CA GLN A 153 11.17 11.12 25.32
C GLN A 153 11.30 11.72 26.73
N GLU A 154 12.33 11.35 27.50
CA GLU A 154 12.57 11.93 28.82
C GLU A 154 12.82 13.44 28.75
N LYS A 155 13.57 13.90 27.74
CA LYS A 155 13.95 15.30 27.59
C LYS A 155 12.82 16.19 27.07
N THR A 156 12.02 15.69 26.12
CA THR A 156 11.03 16.51 25.40
C THR A 156 9.58 16.12 25.68
N GLY A 157 9.32 14.94 26.25
CA GLY A 157 7.98 14.40 26.43
C GLY A 157 7.29 13.95 25.14
N CYS A 158 8.05 13.80 24.04
CA CYS A 158 7.50 13.52 22.72
C CYS A 158 6.77 12.17 22.62
N LYS A 159 5.78 12.12 21.72
CA LYS A 159 5.04 10.93 21.32
C LYS A 159 5.09 10.76 19.80
N GLN A 160 4.78 9.54 19.37
CA GLN A 160 4.70 9.23 17.95
C GLN A 160 3.50 9.96 17.35
N GLY A 161 3.72 10.63 16.21
CA GLY A 161 2.72 11.47 15.56
C GLY A 161 2.81 12.95 15.92
N ASP A 162 3.58 13.32 16.96
CA ASP A 162 3.79 14.72 17.31
C ASP A 162 4.52 15.46 16.18
N ALA A 163 4.23 16.75 16.05
CA ALA A 163 4.92 17.60 15.09
C ALA A 163 6.26 18.06 15.66
N LEU A 164 7.33 17.94 14.87
CA LEU A 164 8.67 18.39 15.26
C LEU A 164 8.68 19.87 15.66
N SER A 165 7.89 20.70 14.99
CA SER A 165 7.78 22.13 15.29
C SER A 165 7.26 22.43 16.70
N GLU A 166 6.52 21.51 17.33
CA GLU A 166 6.02 21.68 18.70
C GLU A 166 7.11 21.39 19.73
N ILE A 167 7.99 20.44 19.42
CA ILE A 167 9.05 19.95 20.30
C ILE A 167 10.34 20.76 20.13
N ALA A 168 10.68 21.11 18.89
CA ALA A 168 11.88 21.84 18.52
C ALA A 168 11.56 22.86 17.42
N PRO A 169 10.88 23.98 17.75
CA PRO A 169 10.45 25.00 16.78
C PRO A 169 11.61 25.68 16.04
N GLY A 170 12.84 25.61 16.57
CA GLY A 170 14.04 26.17 15.94
C GLY A 170 14.57 25.37 14.74
N ILE A 171 14.06 24.17 14.48
CA ILE A 171 14.53 23.31 13.40
C ILE A 171 13.76 23.60 12.11
N SER A 172 14.47 24.01 11.05
CA SER A 172 13.90 24.26 9.73
C SER A 172 14.07 23.02 8.83
N LEU A 173 13.04 22.15 8.77
CA LEU A 173 13.09 20.96 7.92
C LEU A 173 13.25 21.31 6.43
N LYS A 174 12.70 22.43 6.00
CA LYS A 174 12.80 22.91 4.61
C LYS A 174 14.26 23.12 4.21
N GLU A 175 15.04 23.76 5.07
CA GLU A 175 16.48 23.97 4.84
C GLU A 175 17.24 22.65 4.88
N ALA A 176 16.93 21.76 5.84
CA ALA A 176 17.55 20.45 5.94
C ALA A 176 17.31 19.60 4.68
N ILE A 177 16.09 19.64 4.10
CA ILE A 177 15.76 18.95 2.85
C ILE A 177 16.56 19.54 1.68
N GLN A 178 16.62 20.87 1.56
CA GLN A 178 17.38 21.53 0.51
C GLN A 178 18.88 21.21 0.60
N ASN A 179 19.44 21.22 1.81
CA ASN A 179 20.83 20.85 2.03
C ASN A 179 21.07 19.37 1.67
N ALA A 180 20.26 18.46 2.17
CA ALA A 180 20.38 17.02 1.90
C ALA A 180 20.27 16.68 0.41
N ALA A 181 19.47 17.43 -0.36
CA ALA A 181 19.37 17.28 -1.81
C ALA A 181 20.68 17.63 -2.54
N LEU A 182 21.45 18.58 -2.00
CA LEU A 182 22.71 19.07 -2.60
C LEU A 182 23.94 18.28 -2.11
N THR A 183 24.03 18.05 -0.80
CA THR A 183 25.25 17.54 -0.14
C THR A 183 25.16 16.07 0.23
N ARG A 184 23.94 15.55 0.44
CA ARG A 184 23.66 14.24 1.05
C ARG A 184 24.32 14.03 2.42
N THR A 185 24.73 15.09 3.11
CA THR A 185 25.38 15.02 4.43
C THR A 185 24.49 15.55 5.53
N ALA A 186 24.86 15.26 6.78
CA ALA A 186 24.20 15.85 7.94
C ALA A 186 24.36 17.38 7.94
N MET A 187 23.29 18.07 8.33
CA MET A 187 23.26 19.51 8.49
C MET A 187 23.15 19.83 9.99
N GLN A 188 24.03 20.67 10.50
CA GLN A 188 23.87 21.24 11.82
C GLN A 188 22.91 22.44 11.72
N GLN A 189 21.84 22.40 12.51
CA GLN A 189 20.89 23.50 12.66
C GLN A 189 20.96 23.97 14.11
N ASP A 190 21.00 25.29 14.32
CA ASP A 190 21.39 25.86 15.61
C ASP A 190 22.78 25.35 16.09
N THR A 191 23.18 25.70 17.29
CA THR A 191 24.49 25.36 17.85
C THR A 191 24.63 23.87 18.21
N HIS A 192 23.52 23.14 18.41
CA HIS A 192 23.57 21.80 19.02
C HIS A 192 22.67 20.74 18.38
N ILE A 193 21.93 21.07 17.30
CA ILE A 193 21.01 20.11 16.67
C ILE A 193 21.64 19.63 15.36
N VAL A 194 21.69 18.31 15.18
CA VAL A 194 22.21 17.70 13.96
C VAL A 194 21.08 16.96 13.25
N CYS A 195 20.77 17.38 12.04
CA CYS A 195 19.81 16.73 11.16
C CYS A 195 20.55 15.83 10.16
N MET A 196 20.49 14.52 10.38
CA MET A 196 21.13 13.53 9.52
C MET A 196 20.11 12.98 8.51
N PRO A 197 20.32 13.18 7.20
CA PRO A 197 19.41 12.65 6.19
C PRO A 197 19.55 11.13 6.07
N VAL A 198 18.43 10.42 6.02
CA VAL A 198 18.36 8.96 5.81
C VAL A 198 17.80 8.69 4.42
N PHE A 199 18.62 8.07 3.58
CA PHE A 199 18.27 7.72 2.20
C PHE A 199 17.80 6.26 2.09
N SER A 200 16.84 6.02 1.20
CA SER A 200 16.45 4.67 0.80
C SER A 200 17.59 4.00 0.02
N ALA A 201 17.47 2.68 -0.20
CA ALA A 201 18.37 1.94 -1.08
C ALA A 201 18.39 2.47 -2.52
N THR A 202 17.35 3.19 -2.96
CA THR A 202 17.29 3.85 -4.28
C THR A 202 17.90 5.24 -4.29
N GLY A 203 18.46 5.71 -3.17
CA GLY A 203 19.06 7.03 -3.03
C GLY A 203 18.05 8.17 -2.84
N THR A 204 16.80 7.86 -2.51
CA THR A 204 15.75 8.85 -2.26
C THR A 204 15.73 9.22 -0.79
N LEU A 205 15.78 10.52 -0.47
CA LEU A 205 15.64 10.99 0.91
C LEU A 205 14.30 10.52 1.48
N SER A 206 14.33 9.82 2.61
CA SER A 206 13.15 9.16 3.20
C SER A 206 12.79 9.75 4.56
N PHE A 207 13.78 9.94 5.43
CA PHE A 207 13.59 10.42 6.80
C PHE A 207 14.76 11.31 7.22
N PHE A 208 14.61 11.99 8.35
CA PHE A 208 15.72 12.59 9.08
C PHE A 208 15.87 11.92 10.45
N LEU A 209 17.11 11.66 10.84
CA LEU A 209 17.47 11.37 12.22
C LEU A 209 17.99 12.67 12.84
N ILE A 210 17.35 13.14 13.90
CA ILE A 210 17.67 14.39 14.57
C ILE A 210 18.29 14.08 15.92
N ASP A 211 19.53 14.51 16.13
CA ASP A 211 20.21 14.43 17.42
C ASP A 211 19.98 15.74 18.20
N LEU A 212 19.34 15.63 19.37
CA LEU A 212 19.03 16.74 20.28
C LEU A 212 19.98 16.79 21.48
N SER A 213 21.13 16.13 21.43
CA SER A 213 22.08 16.08 22.54
C SER A 213 22.44 17.50 23.00
N ASP A 214 22.31 17.76 24.30
CA ASP A 214 22.52 19.07 24.92
C ASP A 214 23.98 19.56 24.71
N GLN A 215 24.22 20.87 24.68
CA GLN A 215 23.72 21.82 25.68
C GLN A 215 23.31 23.19 25.11
N PRO A 216 22.44 23.99 25.73
CA PRO A 216 21.17 23.74 26.41
C PRO A 216 20.00 24.35 25.61
N ILE A 217 18.85 23.67 25.52
CA ILE A 217 17.59 24.34 25.14
C ILE A 217 16.86 24.74 26.41
N VAL A 218 16.61 26.05 26.53
CA VAL A 218 15.96 26.72 27.65
C VAL A 218 14.71 25.97 28.09
N SER A 219 14.77 25.44 29.31
CA SER A 219 13.62 24.84 29.98
C SER A 219 12.52 25.89 30.14
N LYS A 220 11.34 25.65 29.57
CA LYS A 220 10.06 26.26 30.01
C LYS A 220 9.72 25.97 31.48
N VAL A 221 10.57 25.24 32.20
CA VAL A 221 10.49 24.98 33.65
C VAL A 221 11.21 26.07 34.48
N MET A 222 12.11 26.87 33.90
CA MET A 222 12.81 27.94 34.65
C MET A 222 11.99 29.22 34.85
N GLU A 223 10.97 29.50 34.04
CA GLU A 223 10.09 30.65 34.29
C GLU A 223 9.20 30.46 35.53
N ASN A 224 8.76 29.22 35.82
CA ASN A 224 7.98 28.93 37.02
C ASN A 224 8.82 28.95 38.30
N VAL A 225 10.13 28.69 38.22
CA VAL A 225 11.03 28.77 39.39
C VAL A 225 11.53 30.20 39.63
N LYS A 226 11.70 31.02 38.57
CA LYS A 226 12.04 32.44 38.72
C LYS A 226 10.91 33.25 39.37
N HIS A 227 9.64 32.92 39.06
CA HIS A 227 8.48 33.53 39.72
C HIS A 227 8.25 33.08 41.17
N LEU A 228 8.78 31.92 41.57
CA LEU A 228 8.74 31.46 42.96
C LEU A 228 9.87 32.08 43.79
N ILE A 229 11.08 32.26 43.23
CA ILE A 229 12.21 32.86 43.95
C ILE A 229 12.05 34.40 44.09
N GLN A 230 11.46 35.08 43.09
CA GLN A 230 11.19 36.53 43.20
C GLN A 230 9.99 36.89 44.09
N LYS A 231 9.17 35.92 44.55
CA LYS A 231 8.10 36.18 45.53
C LYS A 231 8.51 35.95 46.98
N THR A 232 9.65 35.30 47.23
CA THR A 232 10.10 35.02 48.61
C THR A 232 11.09 36.07 49.15
N ASP A 233 11.74 36.86 48.29
CA ASP A 233 12.69 37.91 48.72
C ASP A 233 12.09 39.32 48.86
N THR A 234 10.82 39.52 48.53
CA THR A 234 10.14 40.83 48.65
C THR A 234 9.35 41.03 49.94
N GLU A 235 9.27 40.04 50.84
CA GLU A 235 8.55 40.17 52.12
C GLU A 235 9.46 40.31 53.37
N LYS A 236 10.79 40.35 53.24
CA LYS A 236 11.71 40.42 54.41
C LYS A 236 12.64 41.63 54.49
N LYS A 237 12.30 42.76 53.86
CA LYS A 237 12.98 44.04 54.09
C LYS A 237 12.02 45.23 54.24
N GLN A 238 11.18 45.20 55.26
CA GLN A 238 10.71 46.44 55.88
C GLN A 238 10.32 46.20 57.34
N LYS A 239 11.26 46.48 58.25
CA LYS A 239 11.07 47.17 59.54
C LYS A 239 12.31 46.99 60.44
N LYS A 240 13.03 48.09 60.63
CA LYS A 240 13.82 48.42 61.83
C LYS A 240 13.22 49.73 62.40
N PRO A 241 13.60 50.18 63.60
CA PRO A 241 13.45 49.53 64.90
C PRO A 241 12.75 50.50 65.89
N PHE A 242 12.15 50.03 66.98
CA PHE A 242 11.89 50.90 68.13
C PHE A 242 12.33 50.21 69.41
N LEU A 243 13.34 50.82 70.03
CA LEU A 243 13.69 50.66 71.43
C LEU A 243 12.47 50.88 72.33
N LYS A 244 12.33 50.07 73.39
CA LYS A 244 12.40 50.55 74.80
C LYS A 244 11.96 49.45 75.80
N PHE A 245 12.73 49.40 76.89
CA PHE A 245 12.35 49.01 78.26
C PHE A 245 11.94 47.54 78.50
N PHE A 246 12.16 46.91 79.65
CA PHE A 246 13.03 47.02 80.82
C PHE A 246 12.62 45.80 81.68
N GLN A 247 13.42 45.49 82.70
CA GLN A 247 13.13 44.57 83.82
C GLN A 247 13.36 43.07 83.55
N LYS A 248 13.97 42.28 84.44
CA LYS A 248 14.55 42.53 85.77
C LYS A 248 15.13 41.20 86.30
N ASP A 249 16.34 41.29 86.85
CA ASP A 249 16.94 40.55 87.98
C ASP A 249 17.19 39.02 87.99
N ARG A 250 18.32 38.74 88.68
CA ARG A 250 18.78 37.54 89.43
C ARG A 250 19.43 36.43 88.60
N ASP A 251 20.64 35.96 88.89
CA ASP A 251 21.61 36.15 89.99
C ASP A 251 23.04 36.05 89.42
#